data_AF-A0A8S1NQQ7-F1
#
_entry.id   AF-A0A8S1NQQ7-F1
#
_cell.length_a   1.000
_cell.length_b   1.000
_cell.length_c   1.000
_cell.angle_alpha   90.00
_cell.angle_beta   90.00
_cell.angle_gamma   90.00
#
_symmetry.space_group_name_H-M   'P 1'
#
loop_
_entity.id
_entity.type
_entity.pdbx_description
1 polymer ?
#
loop_
_entity_poly.entity_id
_entity_poly.type
_entity_poly.pdbx_seq_one_letter_code
_entity_poly.pdbx_strand_id
1 'polypeptide(L)'
;MDWRNKLELIQNKIRGQLHARKIDDLEGVYQLMSEFDKDNSGYLDKDEFQKFLSKIGVFLTTQELRAVYDKYDSNKDGNIAYAEFVNLIRENMSERRISVVRSTFAFLDQQRQGRLLLDSLYRLYQAKNHPRVRTRQKTADQVTKEFVNAISKRSKDGQSICEEEFLNYYADCNATLPSEKEEYFTDLLTSTWGVTSGADYVSPERLAQLEIILFEKIRQKTVTKDDEGKTAKKAFMYFDLENKGTIDIYQFAQALQKFGCVFSDKEIQALFNKYDSDKSGRLCYDEICGLIALMGSGNNANVNPVFQIARAPPQDTLNRIRLDLIKKGQHSVIRMSTIFANSDKNKNGTLNRQEFQWAMKESGFLLTKTEYDNLFRYFDKNCDDEVSFVEFISFLRKPLNQSRTDLVNQLWNRISNGQPSLTIQQLKQFYDPSKSQDVITGIKTVADATKDFNDLWKDVQAITQQQFIDYLTDISALIESEAAFEKFIRNSWR
;
A
#
# COMPACT_ATOMS: atom_id res chain seq x y z
N MET A 1 -3.38 -53.31 -24.41
CA MET A 1 -2.76 -52.05 -23.95
C MET A 1 -3.41 -50.92 -24.71
N ASP A 2 -3.97 -49.94 -24.01
CA ASP A 2 -4.57 -48.74 -24.62
C ASP A 2 -3.48 -47.96 -25.38
N TRP A 3 -3.73 -47.67 -26.65
CA TRP A 3 -2.79 -46.97 -27.53
C TRP A 3 -2.52 -45.54 -27.07
N ARG A 4 -3.47 -44.92 -26.35
CA ARG A 4 -3.28 -43.61 -25.72
C ARG A 4 -2.12 -43.61 -24.73
N ASN A 5 -2.01 -44.65 -23.90
CA ASN A 5 -0.91 -44.78 -22.94
C ASN A 5 0.44 -44.95 -23.64
N LYS A 6 0.48 -45.55 -24.85
CA LYS A 6 1.72 -45.74 -25.60
C LYS A 6 2.24 -44.43 -26.21
N LEU A 7 1.37 -43.57 -26.70
CA LEU A 7 1.72 -42.22 -27.18
C LEU A 7 2.22 -41.32 -26.04
N GLU A 8 1.55 -41.36 -24.88
CA GLU A 8 1.97 -40.59 -23.70
C GLU A 8 3.37 -40.99 -23.22
N LEU A 9 3.68 -42.30 -23.22
CA LEU A 9 5.04 -42.79 -22.94
C LEU A 9 6.09 -42.26 -23.94
N ILE A 10 5.75 -42.18 -25.23
CA ILE A 10 6.64 -41.63 -26.26
C ILE A 10 6.87 -40.13 -26.02
N GLN A 11 5.81 -39.36 -25.74
CA GLN A 11 5.92 -37.94 -25.42
C GLN A 11 6.79 -37.71 -24.19
N ASN A 12 6.55 -38.45 -23.11
CA ASN A 12 7.34 -38.37 -21.88
C ASN A 12 8.82 -38.72 -22.13
N LYS A 13 9.10 -39.72 -22.97
CA LYS A 13 10.47 -40.09 -23.36
C LYS A 13 11.16 -38.97 -24.14
N ILE A 14 10.47 -38.34 -25.10
CA ILE A 14 10.98 -37.20 -25.87
C ILE A 14 11.24 -36.00 -24.94
N ARG A 15 10.26 -35.62 -24.11
CA ARG A 15 10.39 -34.52 -23.14
C ARG A 15 11.57 -34.74 -22.18
N GLY A 16 11.69 -35.94 -21.59
CA GLY A 16 12.78 -36.28 -20.69
C GLY A 16 14.16 -36.17 -21.36
N GLN A 17 14.28 -36.57 -22.63
CA GLN A 17 15.54 -36.47 -23.39
C GLN A 17 15.91 -35.05 -23.81
N LEU A 18 14.92 -34.22 -24.15
CA LEU A 18 15.10 -32.79 -24.43
C LEU A 18 15.54 -32.05 -23.16
N HIS A 19 14.86 -32.30 -22.04
CA HIS A 19 15.21 -31.74 -20.75
C HIS A 19 16.61 -32.18 -20.27
N ALA A 20 16.98 -33.46 -20.46
CA ALA A 20 18.34 -33.94 -20.15
C ALA A 20 19.44 -33.19 -20.93
N ARG A 21 19.08 -32.59 -22.08
CA ARG A 21 19.95 -31.74 -22.90
C ARG A 21 19.80 -30.25 -22.60
N LYS A 22 19.02 -29.87 -21.58
CA LYS A 22 18.73 -28.49 -21.16
C LYS A 22 17.91 -27.69 -22.20
N ILE A 23 17.07 -28.40 -22.95
CA ILE A 23 16.11 -27.85 -23.92
C ILE A 23 14.71 -27.92 -23.29
N ASP A 24 14.39 -26.87 -22.54
CA ASP A 24 13.19 -26.81 -21.68
C ASP A 24 12.09 -25.88 -22.24
N ASP A 25 12.40 -25.16 -23.31
CA ASP A 25 11.53 -24.21 -24.00
C ASP A 25 11.30 -24.63 -25.47
N LEU A 26 10.20 -24.16 -26.06
CA LEU A 26 9.87 -24.48 -27.46
C LEU A 26 10.87 -23.88 -28.45
N GLU A 27 11.45 -22.72 -28.15
CA GLU A 27 12.44 -22.07 -29.02
C GLU A 27 13.69 -22.95 -29.21
N GLY A 28 14.19 -23.56 -28.14
CA GLY A 28 15.31 -24.50 -28.22
C GLY A 28 14.95 -25.78 -28.98
N VAL A 29 13.67 -26.21 -28.95
CA VAL A 29 13.19 -27.31 -29.80
C VAL A 29 13.20 -26.90 -31.27
N TYR A 30 12.68 -25.71 -31.59
CA TYR A 30 12.68 -25.17 -32.96
C TYR A 30 14.12 -25.07 -33.51
N GLN A 31 15.06 -24.54 -32.72
CA GLN A 31 16.47 -24.44 -33.11
C GLN A 31 17.11 -25.80 -33.33
N LEU A 32 16.79 -26.80 -32.50
CA LEU A 32 17.33 -28.14 -32.69
C LEU A 32 16.75 -28.82 -33.93
N MET A 33 15.46 -28.60 -34.23
CA MET A 33 14.83 -29.13 -35.44
C MET A 33 15.39 -28.50 -36.71
N SER A 34 15.66 -27.20 -36.70
CA SER A 34 16.22 -26.50 -37.87
C SER A 34 17.64 -26.93 -38.23
N GLU A 35 18.39 -27.56 -37.33
CA GLU A 35 19.67 -28.21 -37.67
C GLU A 35 19.49 -29.41 -38.62
N PHE A 36 18.30 -30.01 -38.67
CA PHE A 36 18.00 -31.18 -39.48
C PHE A 36 17.22 -30.85 -40.75
N ASP A 37 16.46 -29.76 -40.74
CA ASP A 37 15.74 -29.21 -41.89
C ASP A 37 16.70 -28.48 -42.84
N LYS A 38 17.37 -29.24 -43.70
CA LYS A 38 18.43 -28.71 -44.56
C LYS A 38 17.92 -27.77 -45.65
N ASP A 39 16.66 -27.94 -46.05
CA ASP A 39 16.03 -27.14 -47.08
C ASP A 39 15.25 -25.94 -46.52
N ASN A 40 15.21 -25.78 -45.19
CA ASN A 40 14.42 -24.77 -44.48
C ASN A 40 12.94 -24.80 -44.90
N SER A 41 12.42 -25.99 -45.18
CA SER A 41 11.02 -26.18 -45.56
C SER A 41 10.07 -25.81 -44.42
N GLY A 42 10.53 -25.86 -43.16
CA GLY A 42 9.70 -25.72 -41.95
C GLY A 42 9.03 -27.03 -41.54
N TYR A 43 9.41 -28.14 -42.17
CA TYR A 43 8.93 -29.48 -41.93
C TYR A 43 10.13 -30.43 -41.80
N LEU A 44 9.96 -31.54 -41.09
CA LEU A 44 10.93 -32.64 -41.11
C LEU A 44 10.32 -33.83 -41.84
N ASP A 45 11.02 -34.31 -42.87
CA ASP A 45 10.67 -35.57 -43.51
C ASP A 45 10.92 -36.77 -42.56
N LYS A 46 10.55 -37.98 -42.99
CA LYS A 46 10.74 -39.20 -42.17
C LYS A 46 12.18 -39.47 -41.76
N ASP A 47 13.12 -39.26 -42.66
CA ASP A 47 14.52 -39.54 -42.41
C ASP A 47 15.15 -38.47 -41.51
N GLU A 48 14.79 -37.22 -41.71
CA GLU A 48 15.20 -36.08 -40.89
C GLU A 48 14.62 -36.16 -39.48
N PHE A 49 13.32 -36.48 -39.36
CA PHE A 49 12.67 -36.66 -38.07
C PHE A 49 13.28 -37.83 -37.29
N GLN A 50 13.60 -38.94 -37.96
CA GLN A 50 14.26 -40.08 -37.33
C GLN A 50 15.69 -39.76 -36.89
N LYS A 51 16.44 -38.97 -37.67
CA LYS A 51 17.77 -38.47 -37.29
C LYS A 51 17.69 -37.52 -36.09
N PHE A 52 16.70 -36.63 -36.06
CA PHE A 52 16.41 -35.74 -34.94
C PHE A 52 16.11 -36.53 -33.67
N LEU A 53 15.19 -37.51 -33.72
CA LEU A 53 14.88 -38.39 -32.58
C LEU A 53 16.12 -39.14 -32.10
N SER A 54 16.94 -39.64 -33.03
CA SER A 54 18.19 -40.32 -32.70
C SER A 54 19.21 -39.39 -32.04
N LYS A 55 19.32 -38.13 -32.47
CA LYS A 55 20.19 -37.11 -31.86
C LYS A 55 19.80 -36.82 -30.41
N ILE A 56 18.50 -36.78 -30.13
CA ILE A 56 17.98 -36.67 -28.76
C ILE A 56 17.96 -38.01 -28.02
N GLY A 57 18.46 -39.11 -28.60
CA GLY A 57 18.56 -40.41 -27.91
C GLY A 57 17.22 -41.12 -27.75
N VAL A 58 16.21 -40.75 -28.54
CA VAL A 58 14.91 -41.39 -28.62
C VAL A 58 14.90 -42.36 -29.79
N PHE A 59 14.98 -43.65 -29.48
CA PHE A 59 14.79 -44.71 -30.47
C PHE A 59 13.36 -45.23 -30.37
N LEU A 60 12.63 -45.13 -31.48
CA LEU A 60 11.26 -45.63 -31.65
C LEU A 60 11.26 -46.80 -32.64
N THR A 61 10.41 -47.79 -32.38
CA THR A 61 10.13 -48.86 -33.34
C THR A 61 9.31 -48.34 -34.52
N THR A 62 9.31 -49.06 -35.65
CA THR A 62 8.50 -48.69 -36.83
C THR A 62 7.02 -48.49 -36.50
N GLN A 63 6.49 -49.27 -35.55
CA GLN A 63 5.10 -49.17 -35.11
C GLN A 63 4.85 -47.91 -34.26
N GLU A 64 5.81 -47.51 -33.43
CA GLU A 64 5.74 -46.29 -32.62
C GLU A 64 5.94 -45.03 -33.47
N LEU A 65 6.85 -45.07 -34.45
CA LEU A 65 7.03 -43.97 -35.39
C LEU A 65 5.73 -43.74 -36.18
N ARG A 66 5.11 -44.82 -36.69
CA ARG A 66 3.81 -44.76 -37.36
C ARG A 66 2.73 -44.17 -36.46
N ALA A 67 2.74 -44.48 -35.17
CA ALA A 67 1.83 -43.89 -34.19
C ALA A 67 1.93 -42.37 -34.11
N VAL A 68 3.16 -41.87 -34.11
CA VAL A 68 3.44 -40.43 -34.05
C VAL A 68 2.92 -39.76 -35.32
N TYR A 69 3.22 -40.30 -36.50
CA TYR A 69 2.68 -39.78 -37.76
C TYR A 69 1.14 -39.81 -37.79
N ASP A 70 0.52 -40.96 -37.51
CA ASP A 70 -0.95 -41.12 -37.58
C ASP A 70 -1.72 -40.11 -36.69
N LYS A 71 -1.09 -39.58 -35.64
CA LYS A 71 -1.72 -38.66 -34.69
C LYS A 71 -1.41 -37.19 -34.95
N TYR A 72 -0.23 -36.87 -35.48
CA TYR A 72 0.27 -35.49 -35.52
C TYR A 72 0.51 -34.94 -36.92
N ASP A 73 0.71 -35.81 -37.93
CA ASP A 73 0.66 -35.43 -39.36
C ASP A 73 -0.81 -35.22 -39.75
N SER A 74 -1.32 -34.02 -39.44
CA SER A 74 -2.74 -33.71 -39.53
C SER A 74 -3.18 -33.49 -40.97
N ASN A 75 -2.27 -33.01 -41.81
CA ASN A 75 -2.47 -32.80 -43.24
C ASN A 75 -2.15 -34.05 -44.08
N LYS A 76 -1.58 -35.10 -43.47
CA LYS A 76 -1.21 -36.39 -44.10
C LYS A 76 -0.25 -36.22 -45.26
N ASP A 77 0.64 -35.24 -45.18
CA ASP A 77 1.63 -34.98 -46.20
C ASP A 77 2.87 -35.89 -46.05
N GLY A 78 2.94 -36.66 -44.97
CA GLY A 78 4.05 -37.58 -44.68
C GLY A 78 5.25 -36.93 -44.02
N ASN A 79 5.19 -35.62 -43.75
CA ASN A 79 6.17 -34.85 -43.01
C ASN A 79 5.61 -34.45 -41.64
N ILE A 80 6.46 -33.94 -40.76
CA ILE A 80 6.02 -33.36 -39.49
C ILE A 80 6.38 -31.88 -39.50
N ALA A 81 5.36 -31.02 -39.53
CA ALA A 81 5.57 -29.59 -39.38
C ALA A 81 6.10 -29.29 -37.98
N TYR A 82 6.93 -28.25 -37.82
CA TYR A 82 7.43 -27.90 -36.50
C TYR A 82 6.30 -27.60 -35.51
N ALA A 83 5.23 -26.94 -35.98
CA ALA A 83 4.04 -26.67 -35.18
C ALA A 83 3.33 -27.95 -34.72
N GLU A 84 3.29 -28.99 -35.55
CA GLU A 84 2.71 -30.28 -35.21
C GLU A 84 3.54 -31.03 -34.18
N PHE A 85 4.88 -31.00 -34.33
CA PHE A 85 5.79 -31.58 -33.35
C PHE A 85 5.73 -30.87 -32.00
N VAL A 86 5.65 -29.55 -32.01
CA VAL A 86 5.49 -28.75 -30.80
C VAL A 86 4.17 -29.10 -30.10
N ASN A 87 3.07 -29.23 -30.83
CA ASN A 87 1.80 -29.71 -30.27
C ASN A 87 1.88 -31.16 -29.76
N LEU A 88 2.72 -32.01 -30.36
CA LEU A 88 3.00 -33.35 -29.85
C LEU A 88 3.67 -33.32 -28.49
N ILE A 89 4.68 -32.47 -28.28
CA ILE A 89 5.48 -32.49 -27.04
C ILE A 89 4.91 -31.59 -25.95
N ARG A 90 4.06 -30.61 -26.31
CA ARG A 90 3.43 -29.68 -25.37
C ARG A 90 2.54 -30.44 -24.39
N GLU A 91 2.96 -30.48 -23.14
CA GLU A 91 2.13 -30.97 -22.05
C GLU A 91 1.08 -29.91 -21.70
N ASN A 92 -0.18 -30.33 -21.53
CA ASN A 92 -1.18 -29.43 -20.94
C ASN A 92 -0.70 -29.04 -19.54
N MET A 93 -0.61 -27.74 -19.26
CA MET A 93 -0.22 -27.29 -17.93
C MET A 93 -1.15 -27.90 -16.87
N SER A 94 -0.56 -28.44 -15.80
CA SER A 94 -1.34 -28.93 -14.66
C SER A 94 -2.14 -27.79 -14.03
N GLU A 95 -3.28 -28.10 -13.40
CA GLU A 95 -4.08 -27.12 -12.65
C GLU A 95 -3.24 -26.32 -11.64
N ARG A 96 -2.22 -26.97 -11.07
CA ARG A 96 -1.26 -26.33 -10.18
C ARG A 96 -0.43 -25.25 -10.89
N ARG A 97 0.14 -25.55 -12.06
CA ARG A 97 0.89 -24.56 -12.85
C ARG A 97 -0.01 -23.41 -13.31
N ILE A 98 -1.22 -23.72 -13.77
CA ILE A 98 -2.24 -22.74 -14.15
C ILE A 98 -2.52 -21.80 -12.97
N SER A 99 -2.79 -22.35 -11.79
CA SER A 99 -3.07 -21.58 -10.57
C SER A 99 -1.94 -20.61 -10.23
N VAL A 100 -0.68 -21.07 -10.28
CA VAL A 100 0.49 -20.22 -10.00
C VAL A 100 0.61 -19.06 -10.99
N VAL A 101 0.39 -19.32 -12.27
CA VAL A 101 0.45 -18.28 -13.31
C VAL A 101 -0.68 -17.26 -13.14
N ARG A 102 -1.90 -17.72 -12.85
CA ARG A 102 -3.05 -16.84 -12.58
C ARG A 102 -2.84 -15.97 -11.36
N SER A 103 -2.37 -16.54 -10.25
CA SER A 103 -2.06 -15.78 -9.05
C SER A 103 -0.97 -14.74 -9.29
N THR A 104 0.03 -15.09 -10.11
CA THR A 104 1.09 -14.15 -10.50
C THR A 104 0.55 -13.02 -11.36
N PHE A 105 -0.33 -13.31 -12.31
CA PHE A 105 -1.01 -12.29 -13.10
C PHE A 105 -1.83 -11.33 -12.21
N ALA A 106 -2.63 -11.88 -11.30
CA ALA A 106 -3.45 -11.09 -10.38
C ALA A 106 -2.59 -10.22 -9.43
N PHE A 107 -1.41 -10.70 -9.03
CA PHE A 107 -0.46 -9.91 -8.24
C PHE A 107 0.11 -8.73 -9.02
N LEU A 108 0.39 -8.92 -10.32
CA LEU A 108 0.88 -7.87 -11.21
C LEU A 108 -0.23 -6.88 -11.60
N ASP A 109 -1.47 -7.34 -11.71
CA ASP A 109 -2.65 -6.53 -12.03
C ASP A 109 -3.34 -5.98 -10.76
N GLN A 110 -2.60 -5.23 -9.94
CA GLN A 110 -3.12 -4.69 -8.68
C GLN A 110 -4.34 -3.78 -8.88
N GLN A 111 -4.44 -3.12 -10.04
CA GLN A 111 -5.56 -2.24 -10.38
C GLN A 111 -6.76 -2.99 -10.99
N ARG A 112 -6.68 -4.32 -11.16
CA ARG A 112 -7.72 -5.18 -11.74
C ARG A 112 -8.23 -4.69 -13.10
N GLN A 113 -7.32 -4.23 -13.94
CA GLN A 113 -7.63 -3.75 -15.29
C GLN A 113 -7.81 -4.91 -16.29
N GLY A 114 -7.43 -6.13 -15.90
CA GLY A 114 -7.46 -7.33 -16.73
C GLY A 114 -6.35 -7.37 -17.79
N ARG A 115 -5.42 -6.41 -17.77
CA ARG A 115 -4.33 -6.25 -18.73
C ARG A 115 -3.07 -5.75 -18.05
N LEU A 116 -1.92 -6.27 -18.49
CA LEU A 116 -0.60 -5.87 -18.02
C LEU A 116 0.15 -5.15 -19.14
N LEU A 117 0.61 -3.93 -18.89
CA LEU A 117 1.45 -3.18 -19.83
C LEU A 117 2.83 -3.84 -19.95
N LEU A 118 3.27 -4.08 -21.18
CA LEU A 118 4.57 -4.71 -21.47
C LEU A 118 5.74 -3.94 -20.86
N ASP A 119 5.71 -2.62 -20.95
CA ASP A 119 6.74 -1.74 -20.38
C ASP A 119 6.86 -1.90 -18.85
N SER A 120 5.73 -2.09 -18.16
CA SER A 120 5.73 -2.42 -16.73
C SER A 120 6.28 -3.82 -16.46
N LEU A 121 5.91 -4.81 -17.28
CA LEU A 121 6.44 -6.18 -17.15
C LEU A 121 7.96 -6.23 -17.33
N TYR A 122 8.50 -5.50 -18.31
CA TYR A 122 9.95 -5.45 -18.55
C TYR A 122 10.72 -4.86 -17.37
N ARG A 123 10.16 -3.85 -16.70
CA ARG A 123 10.75 -3.25 -15.49
C ARG A 123 10.68 -4.16 -14.28
N LEU A 124 9.59 -4.91 -14.13
CA LEU A 124 9.34 -5.75 -12.95
C LEU A 124 10.01 -7.13 -13.04
N TYR A 125 10.34 -7.60 -14.24
CA TYR A 125 10.91 -8.93 -14.46
C TYR A 125 12.33 -9.06 -13.90
N GLN A 126 12.52 -10.01 -12.97
CA GLN A 126 13.78 -10.22 -12.25
C GLN A 126 14.65 -11.30 -12.90
N ALA A 127 15.24 -10.99 -14.06
CA ALA A 127 16.08 -11.93 -14.80
C ALA A 127 17.27 -12.48 -13.98
N LYS A 128 17.82 -11.70 -13.03
CA LYS A 128 18.91 -12.14 -12.14
C LYS A 128 18.53 -13.33 -11.25
N ASN A 129 17.26 -13.43 -10.89
CA ASN A 129 16.74 -14.47 -10.00
C ASN A 129 16.25 -15.71 -10.75
N HIS A 130 16.22 -15.66 -12.08
CA HIS A 130 15.87 -16.80 -12.91
C HIS A 130 16.74 -18.03 -12.57
N PRO A 131 16.16 -19.25 -12.43
CA PRO A 131 16.91 -20.45 -12.02
C PRO A 131 18.15 -20.75 -12.87
N ARG A 132 18.07 -20.54 -14.20
CA ARG A 132 19.23 -20.68 -15.12
C ARG A 132 20.33 -19.64 -14.92
N VAL A 133 20.02 -18.47 -14.36
CA VAL A 133 21.02 -17.44 -14.02
C VAL A 133 21.68 -17.77 -12.68
N ARG A 134 20.89 -18.17 -11.68
CA ARG A 134 21.39 -18.66 -10.37
C ARG A 134 22.33 -19.86 -10.53
N THR A 135 22.00 -20.79 -11.42
CA THR A 135 22.82 -21.97 -11.75
C THR A 135 23.94 -21.67 -12.77
N ARG A 136 24.15 -20.41 -13.14
CA ARG A 136 25.19 -19.92 -14.07
C ARG A 136 25.14 -20.53 -15.48
N GLN A 137 23.97 -21.01 -15.91
CA GLN A 137 23.76 -21.54 -17.26
C GLN A 137 23.49 -20.44 -18.28
N LYS A 138 22.86 -19.33 -17.86
CA LYS A 138 22.57 -18.16 -18.67
C LYS A 138 22.97 -16.89 -17.93
N THR A 139 23.21 -15.81 -18.68
CA THR A 139 23.35 -14.47 -18.11
C THR A 139 21.98 -13.81 -17.92
N ALA A 140 21.87 -12.85 -17.00
CA ALA A 140 20.64 -12.09 -16.82
C ALA A 140 20.21 -11.39 -18.12
N ASP A 141 21.16 -10.84 -18.89
CA ASP A 141 20.87 -10.16 -20.15
C ASP A 141 20.30 -11.10 -21.23
N GLN A 142 20.80 -12.34 -21.30
CA GLN A 142 20.25 -13.34 -22.21
C GLN A 142 18.79 -13.66 -21.85
N VAL A 143 18.51 -13.93 -20.57
CA VAL A 143 17.16 -14.24 -20.11
C VAL A 143 16.20 -13.06 -20.32
N THR A 144 16.64 -11.83 -20.06
CA THR A 144 15.83 -10.63 -20.34
C THR A 144 15.49 -10.51 -21.82
N LYS A 145 16.47 -10.69 -22.72
CA LYS A 145 16.24 -10.60 -24.17
C LYS A 145 15.26 -11.67 -24.65
N GLU A 146 15.42 -12.90 -24.18
CA GLU A 146 14.51 -14.01 -24.49
C GLU A 146 13.09 -13.71 -24.01
N PHE A 147 12.93 -13.27 -22.76
CA PHE A 147 11.64 -12.89 -22.18
C PHE A 147 10.95 -11.80 -23.00
N VAL A 148 11.63 -10.68 -23.25
CA VAL A 148 11.09 -9.52 -24.00
C VAL A 148 10.66 -9.94 -25.40
N ASN A 149 11.50 -10.68 -26.13
CA ASN A 149 11.21 -11.11 -27.49
C ASN A 149 10.03 -12.09 -27.56
N ALA A 150 9.92 -13.00 -26.60
CA ALA A 150 8.89 -14.01 -26.60
C ALA A 150 7.53 -13.46 -26.12
N ILE A 151 7.51 -12.64 -25.07
CA ILE A 151 6.26 -12.11 -24.51
C ILE A 151 5.67 -11.00 -25.39
N SER A 152 6.50 -10.20 -26.07
CA SER A 152 6.01 -9.16 -26.99
C SER A 152 5.25 -9.76 -28.18
N LYS A 153 5.69 -10.90 -28.71
CA LYS A 153 5.01 -11.64 -29.80
C LYS A 153 3.64 -12.18 -29.40
N ARG A 154 3.33 -12.26 -28.10
CA ARG A 154 2.02 -12.71 -27.59
C ARG A 154 1.03 -11.57 -27.43
N SER A 155 1.50 -10.33 -27.44
CA SER A 155 0.64 -9.15 -27.36
C SER A 155 -0.05 -8.91 -28.70
N LYS A 156 -1.38 -8.92 -28.71
CA LYS A 156 -2.17 -8.60 -29.92
C LYS A 156 -2.16 -7.12 -30.27
N ASP A 157 -2.05 -6.25 -29.27
CA ASP A 157 -2.05 -4.79 -29.44
C ASP A 157 -0.62 -4.20 -29.46
N GLY A 158 0.40 -5.03 -29.21
CA GLY A 158 1.81 -4.65 -29.13
C GLY A 158 2.18 -3.84 -27.88
N GLN A 159 1.25 -3.61 -26.95
CA GLN A 159 1.43 -2.73 -25.79
C GLN A 159 1.10 -3.42 -24.46
N SER A 160 0.14 -4.34 -24.46
CA SER A 160 -0.36 -5.01 -23.27
C SER A 160 -0.60 -6.49 -23.53
N ILE A 161 -0.73 -7.26 -22.45
CA ILE A 161 -1.14 -8.67 -22.51
C ILE A 161 -2.27 -8.95 -21.52
N CYS A 162 -3.19 -9.82 -21.88
CA CYS A 162 -4.22 -10.33 -20.97
C CYS A 162 -3.76 -11.60 -20.21
N GLU A 163 -4.56 -12.06 -19.26
CA GLU A 163 -4.29 -13.28 -18.48
C GLU A 163 -4.08 -14.50 -19.39
N GLU A 164 -4.89 -14.66 -20.42
CA GLU A 164 -4.80 -15.78 -21.36
C GLU A 164 -3.48 -15.76 -22.16
N GLU A 165 -3.05 -14.58 -22.60
CA GLU A 165 -1.77 -14.40 -23.33
C GLU A 165 -0.57 -14.67 -22.40
N PHE A 166 -0.64 -14.24 -21.15
CA PHE A 166 0.37 -14.52 -20.13
C PHE A 166 0.44 -16.01 -19.78
N LEU A 167 -0.72 -16.67 -19.65
CA LEU A 167 -0.81 -18.10 -19.40
C LEU A 167 -0.21 -18.92 -20.55
N ASN A 168 -0.55 -18.57 -21.78
CA ASN A 168 0.00 -19.21 -22.97
C ASN A 168 1.52 -19.04 -23.07
N TYR A 169 2.05 -17.87 -22.74
CA TYR A 169 3.50 -17.64 -22.69
C TYR A 169 4.22 -18.64 -21.76
N TYR A 170 3.72 -18.81 -20.53
CA TYR A 170 4.35 -19.73 -19.57
C TYR A 170 4.11 -21.21 -19.88
N ALA A 171 2.97 -21.53 -20.51
CA ALA A 171 2.73 -22.86 -21.05
C ALA A 171 3.75 -23.22 -22.14
N ASP A 172 4.20 -22.23 -22.93
CA ASP A 172 5.14 -22.42 -24.03
C ASP A 172 6.60 -22.46 -23.55
N CYS A 173 6.99 -21.57 -22.65
CA CYS A 173 8.37 -21.51 -22.14
C CYS A 173 8.76 -22.73 -21.30
N ASN A 174 7.78 -23.55 -20.90
CA ASN A 174 7.99 -24.75 -20.10
C ASN A 174 7.25 -25.96 -20.71
N ALA A 175 6.93 -25.91 -22.01
CA ALA A 175 6.13 -26.93 -22.68
C ALA A 175 6.77 -28.32 -22.66
N THR A 176 8.11 -28.37 -22.59
CA THR A 176 8.88 -29.63 -22.53
C THR A 176 9.31 -30.00 -21.12
N LEU A 177 9.02 -29.16 -20.12
CA LEU A 177 9.38 -29.39 -18.73
C LEU A 177 8.50 -30.51 -18.13
N PRO A 178 9.10 -31.65 -17.73
CA PRO A 178 8.34 -32.78 -17.21
C PRO A 178 7.45 -32.40 -16.02
N SER A 179 6.32 -33.08 -15.87
CA SER A 179 5.39 -32.92 -14.75
C SER A 179 6.07 -33.09 -13.38
N GLU A 180 7.06 -33.98 -13.29
CA GLU A 180 7.87 -34.22 -12.07
C GLU A 180 8.73 -33.00 -11.65
N LYS A 181 8.93 -32.02 -12.53
CA LYS A 181 9.70 -30.80 -12.27
C LYS A 181 8.82 -29.60 -11.95
N GLU A 182 7.66 -29.84 -11.34
CA GLU A 182 6.76 -28.79 -10.86
C GLU A 182 7.46 -27.76 -9.97
N GLU A 183 8.36 -28.20 -9.08
CA GLU A 183 9.13 -27.30 -8.22
C GLU A 183 9.99 -26.31 -9.00
N TYR A 184 10.55 -26.73 -10.14
CA TYR A 184 11.34 -25.84 -11.00
C TYR A 184 10.45 -24.77 -11.65
N PHE A 185 9.26 -25.15 -12.14
CA PHE A 185 8.31 -24.19 -12.72
C PHE A 185 7.84 -23.17 -11.67
N THR A 186 7.54 -23.69 -10.49
CA THR A 186 7.17 -22.93 -9.30
C THR A 186 8.28 -21.94 -8.93
N ASP A 187 9.53 -22.39 -8.78
CA ASP A 187 10.70 -21.54 -8.50
C ASP A 187 10.95 -20.52 -9.62
N LEU A 188 10.78 -20.92 -10.89
CA LEU A 188 10.92 -20.02 -12.03
C LEU A 188 9.98 -18.83 -11.91
N LEU A 189 8.67 -19.08 -11.82
CA LEU A 189 7.69 -17.99 -11.75
C LEU A 189 7.89 -17.12 -10.50
N THR A 190 8.16 -17.75 -9.36
CA THR A 190 8.25 -17.04 -8.08
C THR A 190 9.47 -16.17 -8.01
N SER A 191 10.63 -16.71 -8.38
CA SER A 191 11.89 -15.99 -8.33
C SER A 191 11.95 -14.87 -9.35
N THR A 192 11.34 -15.02 -10.53
CA THR A 192 11.36 -13.97 -11.57
C THR A 192 10.35 -12.85 -11.34
N TRP A 193 9.29 -13.07 -10.55
CA TRP A 193 8.26 -12.05 -10.26
C TRP A 193 8.21 -11.61 -8.79
N GLY A 194 8.95 -12.28 -7.91
CA GLY A 194 8.86 -12.06 -6.47
C GLY A 194 7.52 -12.49 -5.87
N VAL A 195 6.80 -13.39 -6.54
CA VAL A 195 5.57 -14.04 -6.04
C VAL A 195 5.99 -15.32 -5.32
N THR A 196 5.25 -15.85 -4.34
CA THR A 196 5.52 -17.17 -3.71
C THR A 196 4.54 -18.22 -4.25
N SER A 197 4.98 -19.44 -4.61
CA SER A 197 4.14 -20.45 -5.30
C SER A 197 4.29 -21.87 -4.74
N GLY A 198 3.34 -22.76 -5.04
CA GLY A 198 3.42 -24.22 -4.79
C GLY A 198 2.62 -24.77 -3.60
N ALA A 199 2.94 -25.96 -3.08
CA ALA A 199 2.30 -26.53 -1.86
C ALA A 199 2.53 -25.67 -0.60
N ASP A 200 3.42 -24.70 -0.75
CA ASP A 200 3.76 -23.65 0.20
C ASP A 200 3.15 -22.29 -0.19
N TYR A 201 2.28 -22.28 -1.20
CA TYR A 201 1.36 -21.19 -1.50
C TYR A 201 0.38 -21.06 -0.36
N VAL A 202 0.55 -19.97 0.38
CA VAL A 202 -0.47 -19.46 1.27
C VAL A 202 -1.40 -18.63 0.39
N SER A 203 -2.62 -19.13 0.17
CA SER A 203 -3.62 -18.36 -0.59
C SER A 203 -3.85 -17.00 0.09
N PRO A 204 -4.22 -15.95 -0.65
CA PRO A 204 -4.55 -14.65 -0.05
C PRO A 204 -5.58 -14.78 1.09
N GLU A 205 -6.53 -15.70 0.99
CA GLU A 205 -7.51 -16.00 2.02
C GLU A 205 -6.86 -16.66 3.25
N ARG A 206 -5.94 -17.61 3.05
CA ARG A 206 -5.19 -18.22 4.15
C ARG A 206 -4.26 -17.22 4.81
N LEU A 207 -3.64 -16.32 4.04
CA LEU A 207 -2.77 -15.27 4.54
C LEU A 207 -3.57 -14.29 5.41
N ALA A 208 -4.75 -13.88 4.95
CA ALA A 208 -5.68 -13.08 5.75
C ALA A 208 -6.13 -13.80 7.04
N GLN A 209 -6.38 -15.12 6.99
CA GLN A 209 -6.69 -15.91 8.20
C GLN A 209 -5.54 -15.95 9.19
N LEU A 210 -4.30 -16.12 8.71
CA LEU A 210 -3.11 -16.13 9.58
C LEU A 210 -2.92 -14.77 10.26
N GLU A 211 -3.16 -13.68 9.54
CA GLU A 211 -3.15 -12.35 10.11
C GLU A 211 -4.20 -12.23 11.22
N ILE A 212 -5.43 -12.71 10.98
CA ILE A 212 -6.52 -12.69 11.99
C ILE A 212 -6.11 -13.47 13.24
N ILE A 213 -5.52 -14.65 13.08
CA ILE A 213 -5.05 -15.47 14.20
C ILE A 213 -3.95 -14.75 14.97
N LEU A 214 -2.95 -14.19 14.28
CA LEU A 214 -1.86 -13.44 14.89
C LEU A 214 -2.40 -12.23 15.67
N PHE A 215 -3.33 -11.48 15.08
CA PHE A 215 -3.94 -10.32 15.71
C PHE A 215 -4.75 -10.69 16.97
N GLU A 216 -5.57 -11.75 16.92
CA GLU A 216 -6.29 -12.23 18.09
C GLU A 216 -5.34 -12.69 19.21
N LYS A 217 -4.21 -13.32 18.88
CA LYS A 217 -3.19 -13.70 19.86
C LYS A 217 -2.49 -12.49 20.48
N ILE A 218 -2.19 -11.46 19.69
CA ILE A 218 -1.64 -10.19 20.20
C ILE A 218 -2.65 -9.51 21.12
N ARG A 219 -3.92 -9.44 20.70
CA ARG A 219 -5.03 -8.87 21.48
C ARG A 219 -5.23 -9.57 22.82
N GLN A 220 -5.20 -10.91 22.84
CA GLN A 220 -5.29 -11.70 24.08
C GLN A 220 -4.15 -11.43 25.06
N LYS A 221 -2.97 -11.02 24.55
CA LYS A 221 -1.81 -10.66 25.37
C LYS A 221 -1.69 -9.16 25.65
N THR A 222 -2.57 -8.34 25.07
CA THR A 222 -2.58 -6.89 25.28
C THR A 222 -3.23 -6.58 26.61
N VAL A 223 -2.51 -5.86 27.47
CA VAL A 223 -2.99 -5.44 28.81
C VAL A 223 -3.72 -4.11 28.69
N THR A 224 -4.71 -3.83 29.54
CA THR A 224 -5.58 -2.63 29.51
C THR A 224 -4.89 -1.26 29.52
N LYS A 225 -3.58 -1.19 29.73
CA LYS A 225 -2.76 0.04 29.64
C LYS A 225 -2.03 0.21 28.30
N ASP A 226 -1.82 -0.87 27.55
CA ASP A 226 -1.13 -0.89 26.26
C ASP A 226 -2.16 -1.06 25.12
N ASP A 227 -1.81 -0.62 23.91
CA ASP A 227 -2.54 -0.98 22.68
C ASP A 227 -1.88 -2.18 21.98
N GLU A 228 -2.59 -2.78 21.03
CA GLU A 228 -2.14 -3.96 20.28
C GLU A 228 -0.82 -3.69 19.53
N GLY A 229 -0.63 -2.46 19.04
CA GLY A 229 0.60 -2.00 18.41
C GLY A 229 1.78 -1.96 19.37
N LYS A 230 1.61 -1.37 20.54
CA LYS A 230 2.62 -1.33 21.62
C LYS A 230 2.96 -2.73 22.13
N THR A 231 1.96 -3.58 22.28
CA THR A 231 2.15 -4.97 22.76
C THR A 231 2.98 -5.78 21.77
N ALA A 232 2.67 -5.68 20.49
CA ALA A 232 3.46 -6.34 19.46
C ALA A 232 4.87 -5.75 19.36
N LYS A 233 5.03 -4.42 19.34
CA LYS A 233 6.34 -3.76 19.29
C LYS A 233 7.24 -4.24 20.44
N LYS A 234 6.74 -4.27 21.68
CA LYS A 234 7.49 -4.80 22.84
C LYS A 234 7.86 -6.27 22.68
N ALA A 235 6.96 -7.09 22.11
CA ALA A 235 7.22 -8.51 21.92
C ALA A 235 8.25 -8.78 20.81
N PHE A 236 8.24 -8.02 19.72
CA PHE A 236 9.23 -8.16 18.65
C PHE A 236 10.58 -7.54 19.05
N MET A 237 10.58 -6.42 19.79
CA MET A 237 11.80 -5.87 20.43
C MET A 237 12.48 -6.86 21.36
N TYR A 238 11.71 -7.70 22.07
CA TYR A 238 12.28 -8.73 22.94
C TYR A 238 13.19 -9.72 22.20
N PHE A 239 12.96 -9.95 20.90
CA PHE A 239 13.77 -10.85 20.08
C PHE A 239 14.87 -10.13 19.29
N ASP A 240 14.81 -8.80 19.22
CA ASP A 240 15.91 -7.95 18.78
C ASP A 240 16.93 -7.76 19.91
N LEU A 241 17.62 -8.86 20.26
CA LEU A 241 18.59 -8.91 21.36
C LEU A 241 19.73 -7.89 21.22
N GLU A 242 19.98 -7.42 20.00
CA GLU A 242 21.02 -6.44 19.67
C GLU A 242 20.46 -5.02 19.50
N ASN A 243 19.15 -4.82 19.70
CA ASN A 243 18.42 -3.54 19.59
C ASN A 243 18.72 -2.79 18.27
N LYS A 244 18.82 -3.55 17.18
CA LYS A 244 19.17 -3.06 15.83
C LYS A 244 18.03 -2.34 15.14
N GLY A 245 16.80 -2.43 15.66
CA GLY A 245 15.62 -1.83 15.03
C GLY A 245 14.94 -2.74 14.00
N THR A 246 15.47 -3.94 13.77
CA THR A 246 15.04 -4.87 12.72
C THR A 246 15.18 -6.31 13.19
N ILE A 247 14.28 -7.19 12.77
CA ILE A 247 14.35 -8.63 13.04
C ILE A 247 14.47 -9.42 11.74
N ASP A 248 15.24 -10.51 11.76
CA ASP A 248 15.24 -11.48 10.65
C ASP A 248 14.09 -12.49 10.78
N ILE A 249 13.95 -13.34 9.77
CA ILE A 249 12.88 -14.34 9.72
C ILE A 249 12.92 -15.35 10.87
N TYR A 250 14.11 -15.67 11.39
CA TYR A 250 14.26 -16.61 12.48
C TYR A 250 13.76 -15.99 13.79
N GLN A 251 14.13 -14.73 14.04
CA GLN A 251 13.63 -13.94 15.16
C GLN A 251 12.11 -13.72 15.06
N PHE A 252 11.60 -13.48 13.84
CA PHE A 252 10.17 -13.37 13.58
C PHE A 252 9.42 -14.68 13.91
N ALA A 253 9.94 -15.83 13.50
CA ALA A 253 9.37 -17.14 13.82
C ALA A 253 9.30 -17.40 15.34
N GLN A 254 10.38 -17.08 16.06
CA GLN A 254 10.40 -17.20 17.53
C GLN A 254 9.37 -16.28 18.21
N ALA A 255 9.20 -15.05 17.70
CA ALA A 255 8.20 -14.12 18.20
C ALA A 255 6.79 -14.66 18.03
N LEU A 256 6.45 -15.19 16.86
CA LEU A 256 5.15 -15.81 16.58
C LEU A 256 4.87 -17.00 17.50
N GLN A 257 5.88 -17.86 17.72
CA GLN A 257 5.78 -18.98 18.66
C GLN A 257 5.51 -18.51 20.10
N LYS A 258 6.18 -17.43 20.54
CA LYS A 258 5.95 -16.84 21.87
C LYS A 258 4.57 -16.21 22.00
N PHE A 259 3.95 -15.74 20.92
CA PHE A 259 2.54 -15.35 20.91
C PHE A 259 1.57 -16.53 20.99
N GLY A 260 2.05 -17.75 20.83
CA GLY A 260 1.23 -18.96 20.78
C GLY A 260 0.59 -19.16 19.40
N CYS A 261 1.19 -18.59 18.35
CA CYS A 261 0.86 -18.90 16.97
C CYS A 261 1.60 -20.17 16.57
N VAL A 262 0.86 -21.15 16.03
CA VAL A 262 1.43 -22.38 15.49
C VAL A 262 1.23 -22.31 13.98
N PHE A 263 2.21 -21.71 13.31
CA PHE A 263 2.24 -21.58 11.86
C PHE A 263 3.36 -22.48 11.32
N SER A 264 3.15 -23.00 10.11
CA SER A 264 4.19 -23.72 9.39
C SER A 264 5.25 -22.76 8.85
N ASP A 265 6.48 -23.24 8.61
CA ASP A 265 7.59 -22.40 8.14
C ASP A 265 7.25 -21.61 6.86
N LYS A 266 6.47 -22.22 5.98
CA LYS A 266 5.93 -21.57 4.77
C LYS A 266 4.97 -20.41 5.06
N GLU A 267 4.15 -20.53 6.09
CA GLU A 267 3.16 -19.50 6.50
C GLU A 267 3.87 -18.32 7.14
N ILE A 268 4.93 -18.60 7.90
CA ILE A 268 5.81 -17.59 8.48
C ILE A 268 6.55 -16.84 7.37
N GLN A 269 7.11 -17.55 6.39
CA GLN A 269 7.78 -16.93 5.24
C GLN A 269 6.83 -16.06 4.41
N ALA A 270 5.61 -16.52 4.16
CA ALA A 270 4.61 -15.76 3.40
C ALA A 270 4.18 -14.47 4.14
N LEU A 271 3.98 -14.55 5.47
CA LEU A 271 3.72 -13.37 6.30
C LEU A 271 4.93 -12.43 6.27
N PHE A 272 6.14 -12.95 6.46
CA PHE A 272 7.37 -12.15 6.45
C PHE A 272 7.52 -11.36 5.15
N ASN A 273 7.40 -12.04 4.00
CA ASN A 273 7.54 -11.42 2.69
C ASN A 273 6.44 -10.40 2.38
N LYS A 274 5.24 -10.55 2.96
CA LYS A 274 4.15 -9.58 2.79
C LYS A 274 4.47 -8.25 3.47
N TYR A 275 5.18 -8.29 4.60
CA TYR A 275 5.45 -7.12 5.42
C TYR A 275 6.81 -6.48 5.18
N ASP A 276 7.78 -7.24 4.66
CA ASP A 276 9.08 -6.76 4.16
C ASP A 276 8.86 -5.96 2.86
N SER A 277 8.44 -4.70 3.04
CA SER A 277 8.01 -3.80 1.97
C SER A 277 9.21 -3.27 1.20
N ASP A 278 10.34 -3.09 1.89
CA ASP A 278 11.60 -2.65 1.30
C ASP A 278 12.46 -3.80 0.75
N LYS A 279 12.05 -5.06 1.00
CA LYS A 279 12.70 -6.30 0.55
C LYS A 279 14.13 -6.42 1.06
N SER A 280 14.40 -5.90 2.25
CA SER A 280 15.71 -5.96 2.90
C SER A 280 16.06 -7.35 3.43
N GLY A 281 15.08 -8.27 3.50
CA GLY A 281 15.24 -9.57 4.14
C GLY A 281 15.22 -9.48 5.67
N ARG A 282 14.84 -8.32 6.20
CA ARG A 282 14.61 -8.02 7.62
C ARG A 282 13.30 -7.26 7.74
N LEU A 283 12.61 -7.41 8.87
CA LEU A 283 11.45 -6.59 9.18
C LEU A 283 11.86 -5.50 10.16
N CYS A 284 11.75 -4.24 9.75
CA CYS A 284 11.91 -3.12 10.67
C CYS A 284 10.66 -2.94 11.54
N TYR A 285 10.78 -2.17 12.63
CA TYR A 285 9.62 -1.90 13.50
C TYR A 285 8.46 -1.22 12.78
N ASP A 286 8.71 -0.40 11.78
CA ASP A 286 7.66 0.28 11.03
C ASP A 286 6.85 -0.69 10.15
N GLU A 287 7.52 -1.69 9.55
CA GLU A 287 6.88 -2.77 8.78
C GLU A 287 6.05 -3.70 9.68
N ILE A 288 6.59 -4.03 10.87
CA ILE A 288 5.86 -4.81 11.88
C ILE A 288 4.65 -4.03 12.41
N CYS A 289 4.76 -2.70 12.52
CA CYS A 289 3.62 -1.87 12.89
C CYS A 289 2.60 -1.75 11.75
N GLY A 290 3.04 -1.77 10.49
CA GLY A 290 2.19 -1.87 9.30
C GLY A 290 1.27 -3.11 9.32
N LEU A 291 1.80 -4.26 9.77
CA LEU A 291 1.05 -5.50 9.98
C LEU A 291 -0.17 -5.32 10.88
N ILE A 292 -0.02 -4.56 11.95
CA ILE A 292 -1.07 -4.39 12.96
C ILE A 292 -2.05 -3.29 12.53
N ALA A 293 -1.56 -2.29 11.79
CA ALA A 293 -2.37 -1.20 11.28
C ALA A 293 -3.35 -1.65 10.17
N LEU A 294 -2.93 -2.56 9.28
CA LEU A 294 -3.77 -3.12 8.20
C LEU A 294 -4.97 -3.96 8.69
N MET A 295 -4.92 -4.38 9.95
CA MET A 295 -5.80 -5.38 10.56
C MET A 295 -6.85 -4.80 11.50
N GLY A 296 -6.73 -3.52 11.85
CA GLY A 296 -7.55 -2.82 12.84
C GLY A 296 -8.55 -1.84 12.22
N SER A 297 -9.68 -2.33 11.71
CA SER A 297 -10.86 -1.48 11.46
C SER A 297 -12.19 -2.22 11.70
N GLY A 298 -12.31 -2.88 12.86
CA GLY A 298 -13.54 -3.55 13.28
C GLY A 298 -13.89 -3.26 14.74
N ASN A 299 -14.69 -2.21 14.98
CA ASN A 299 -15.50 -1.94 16.17
C ASN A 299 -14.85 -1.85 17.57
N ASN A 300 -13.53 -1.69 17.70
CA ASN A 300 -12.90 -1.53 19.01
C ASN A 300 -12.35 -0.11 19.21
N ALA A 301 -12.97 0.68 20.10
CA ALA A 301 -12.65 2.09 20.36
C ALA A 301 -11.23 2.33 20.93
N ASN A 302 -10.50 1.26 21.28
CA ASN A 302 -9.17 1.33 21.86
C ASN A 302 -8.03 0.95 20.88
N VAL A 303 -8.35 0.40 19.71
CA VAL A 303 -7.36 0.05 18.68
C VAL A 303 -7.06 1.31 17.87
N ASN A 304 -5.86 1.85 18.04
CA ASN A 304 -5.37 2.93 17.19
C ASN A 304 -4.40 2.35 16.14
N PRO A 305 -4.57 2.62 14.84
CA PRO A 305 -3.57 2.27 13.84
C PRO A 305 -2.38 3.22 13.97
N VAL A 306 -1.20 2.71 14.31
CA VAL A 306 -0.03 3.54 14.67
C VAL A 306 0.50 4.36 13.49
N PHE A 307 0.25 4.07 12.21
CA PHE A 307 0.87 4.86 11.13
C PHE A 307 -0.04 5.14 9.90
N GLN A 308 -0.09 6.42 9.52
CA GLN A 308 -0.48 7.08 8.26
C GLN A 308 -1.52 6.42 7.30
N ILE A 309 -2.51 5.71 7.79
CA ILE A 309 -3.82 5.69 7.12
C ILE A 309 -4.48 7.01 7.48
N ALA A 310 -4.98 7.77 6.49
CA ALA A 310 -5.76 8.97 6.72
C ALA A 310 -6.93 8.63 7.66
N ARG A 311 -6.75 8.88 8.96
CA ARG A 311 -7.78 8.65 9.97
C ARG A 311 -8.96 9.53 9.58
N ALA A 312 -10.17 8.99 9.61
CA ALA A 312 -11.34 9.87 9.52
C ALA A 312 -11.30 10.78 10.76
N PRO A 313 -11.44 12.12 10.62
CA PRO A 313 -11.52 12.99 11.77
C PRO A 313 -12.65 12.51 12.69
N PRO A 314 -12.48 12.55 14.02
CA PRO A 314 -13.54 12.20 14.99
C PRO A 314 -14.66 13.24 14.92
N GLN A 315 -15.46 13.14 13.86
CA GLN A 315 -16.30 14.22 13.34
C GLN A 315 -17.36 14.61 14.37
N ASP A 316 -17.93 13.65 15.09
CA ASP A 316 -18.93 13.92 16.13
C ASP A 316 -18.36 14.70 17.31
N THR A 317 -17.16 14.34 17.77
CA THR A 317 -16.48 15.06 18.86
C THR A 317 -16.05 16.45 18.40
N LEU A 318 -15.49 16.57 17.20
CA LEU A 318 -15.08 17.84 16.60
C LEU A 318 -16.27 18.76 16.33
N ASN A 319 -17.38 18.22 15.84
CA ASN A 319 -18.63 18.96 15.65
C ASN A 319 -19.19 19.45 16.99
N ARG A 320 -19.13 18.63 18.04
CA ARG A 320 -19.58 19.04 19.37
C ARG A 320 -18.70 20.15 19.96
N ILE A 321 -17.38 20.01 19.83
CA ILE A 321 -16.43 21.07 20.21
C ILE A 321 -16.74 22.36 19.45
N ARG A 322 -16.97 22.26 18.13
CA ARG A 322 -17.32 23.41 17.28
C ARG A 322 -18.64 24.06 17.73
N LEU A 323 -19.68 23.27 17.98
CA LEU A 323 -20.99 23.78 18.45
C LEU A 323 -20.89 24.43 19.84
N ASP A 324 -20.08 23.87 20.74
CA ASP A 324 -19.84 24.45 22.06
C ASP A 324 -19.03 25.75 21.98
N LEU A 325 -18.08 25.84 21.04
CA LEU A 325 -17.38 27.10 20.75
C LEU A 325 -18.36 28.16 20.23
N ILE A 326 -19.28 27.80 19.33
CA ILE A 326 -20.32 28.70 18.83
C ILE A 326 -21.20 29.19 19.99
N LYS A 327 -21.65 28.29 20.88
CA LYS A 327 -22.47 28.64 22.06
C LYS A 327 -21.74 29.56 23.06
N LYS A 328 -20.42 29.41 23.18
CA LYS A 328 -19.58 30.23 24.07
C LYS A 328 -19.27 31.64 23.50
N GLY A 329 -19.66 31.90 22.25
CA GLY A 329 -19.55 33.20 21.58
C GLY A 329 -18.27 33.37 20.73
N GLN A 330 -18.18 34.49 20.03
CA GLN A 330 -17.22 34.79 18.96
C GLN A 330 -15.75 34.78 19.40
N HIS A 331 -15.48 35.00 20.70
CA HIS A 331 -14.10 34.96 21.25
C HIS A 331 -13.74 33.63 21.89
N SER A 332 -14.62 32.63 21.86
CA SER A 332 -14.38 31.31 22.46
C SER A 332 -13.13 30.62 21.91
N VAL A 333 -12.93 30.76 20.59
CA VAL A 333 -11.80 30.22 19.85
C VAL A 333 -10.48 30.89 20.26
N ILE A 334 -10.51 32.18 20.56
CA ILE A 334 -9.33 32.97 20.97
C ILE A 334 -8.97 32.66 22.43
N ARG A 335 -9.98 32.52 23.30
CA ARG A 335 -9.77 32.06 24.68
C ARG A 335 -9.17 30.65 24.71
N MET A 336 -9.64 29.75 23.84
CA MET A 336 -9.03 28.43 23.66
C MET A 336 -7.56 28.57 23.24
N SER A 337 -7.24 29.42 22.25
CA SER A 337 -5.83 29.73 21.91
C SER A 337 -4.98 30.22 23.08
N THR A 338 -5.55 31.05 23.94
CA THR A 338 -4.85 31.59 25.11
C THR A 338 -4.57 30.50 26.16
N ILE A 339 -5.56 29.66 26.44
CA ILE A 339 -5.42 28.52 27.38
C ILE A 339 -4.33 27.57 26.89
N PHE A 340 -4.30 27.27 25.60
CA PHE A 340 -3.31 26.38 25.00
C PHE A 340 -1.90 26.99 24.99
N ALA A 341 -1.76 28.27 24.65
CA ALA A 341 -0.48 28.98 24.75
C ALA A 341 0.07 29.02 26.19
N ASN A 342 -0.80 29.10 27.20
CA ASN A 342 -0.40 29.01 28.61
C ASN A 342 -0.08 27.58 29.06
N SER A 343 -0.57 26.57 28.33
CA SER A 343 -0.32 25.16 28.62
C SER A 343 1.03 24.68 28.08
N ASP A 344 1.50 25.29 26.98
CA ASP A 344 2.81 25.07 26.36
C ASP A 344 3.92 25.73 27.21
N LYS A 345 4.36 25.03 28.25
CA LYS A 345 5.34 25.57 29.21
C LYS A 345 6.74 25.73 28.62
N ASN A 346 7.12 24.85 27.71
CA ASN A 346 8.42 24.84 27.04
C ASN A 346 8.45 25.70 25.77
N LYS A 347 7.30 26.24 25.35
CA LYS A 347 7.13 27.14 24.19
C LYS A 347 7.62 26.51 22.88
N ASN A 348 7.48 25.19 22.75
CA ASN A 348 7.91 24.46 21.56
C ASN A 348 6.82 24.44 20.47
N GLY A 349 5.62 24.97 20.76
CA GLY A 349 4.50 25.01 19.82
C GLY A 349 3.69 23.70 19.75
N THR A 350 4.01 22.72 20.59
CA THR A 350 3.32 21.44 20.70
C THR A 350 2.86 21.21 22.15
N LEU A 351 1.86 20.35 22.34
CA LEU A 351 1.40 19.98 23.67
C LEU A 351 1.52 18.48 23.87
N ASN A 352 2.14 18.07 24.98
CA ASN A 352 2.12 16.66 25.38
C ASN A 352 0.72 16.24 25.85
N ARG A 353 0.54 14.94 26.08
CA ARG A 353 -0.74 14.34 26.49
C ARG A 353 -1.37 15.05 27.70
N GLN A 354 -0.60 15.30 28.75
CA GLN A 354 -1.13 15.90 29.98
C GLN A 354 -1.53 17.36 29.76
N GLU A 355 -0.72 18.11 29.02
CA GLU A 355 -0.98 19.51 28.69
C GLU A 355 -2.20 19.66 27.79
N PHE A 356 -2.32 18.83 26.75
CA PHE A 356 -3.49 18.82 25.88
C PHE A 356 -4.77 18.47 26.64
N GLN A 357 -4.71 17.49 27.56
CA GLN A 357 -5.85 17.11 28.39
C GLN A 357 -6.30 18.24 29.31
N TRP A 358 -5.32 18.90 29.95
CA TRP A 358 -5.58 20.04 30.81
C TRP A 358 -6.19 21.19 30.02
N ALA A 359 -5.62 21.52 28.86
CA ALA A 359 -6.10 22.61 28.00
C ALA A 359 -7.53 22.39 27.50
N MET A 360 -7.90 21.16 27.13
CA MET A 360 -9.27 20.82 26.73
C MET A 360 -10.27 20.93 27.89
N LYS A 361 -9.88 20.51 29.09
CA LYS A 361 -10.71 20.61 30.29
C LYS A 361 -10.90 22.07 30.72
N GLU A 362 -9.83 22.86 30.73
CA GLU A 362 -9.83 24.27 31.11
C GLU A 362 -10.62 25.12 30.10
N SER A 363 -10.60 24.73 28.82
CA SER A 363 -11.45 25.32 27.78
C SER A 363 -12.94 24.98 27.97
N GLY A 364 -13.28 24.19 28.99
CA GLY A 364 -14.64 23.84 29.39
C GLY A 364 -15.27 22.80 28.46
N PHE A 365 -14.49 21.90 27.88
CA PHE A 365 -15.01 20.74 27.15
C PHE A 365 -15.03 19.53 28.08
N LEU A 366 -16.21 18.94 28.23
CA LEU A 366 -16.41 17.71 28.99
C LEU A 366 -16.30 16.52 28.05
N LEU A 367 -15.05 16.13 27.77
CA LEU A 367 -14.75 14.95 26.95
C LEU A 367 -14.64 13.72 27.84
N THR A 368 -15.23 12.61 27.38
CA THR A 368 -14.92 11.30 27.93
C THR A 368 -13.47 10.93 27.66
N LYS A 369 -12.92 9.99 28.44
CA LYS A 369 -11.56 9.48 28.24
C LYS A 369 -11.34 9.00 26.80
N THR A 370 -12.33 8.29 26.24
CA THR A 370 -12.30 7.77 24.87
C THR A 370 -12.30 8.89 23.82
N GLU A 371 -13.12 9.92 23.99
CA GLU A 371 -13.17 11.06 23.06
C GLU A 371 -11.87 11.87 23.07
N TYR A 372 -11.30 12.06 24.26
CA TYR A 372 -9.99 12.67 24.42
C TYR A 372 -8.91 11.85 23.71
N ASP A 373 -8.87 10.54 23.96
CA ASP A 373 -7.87 9.65 23.35
C ASP A 373 -7.99 9.67 21.83
N ASN A 374 -9.20 9.64 21.28
CA ASN A 374 -9.43 9.71 19.84
C ASN A 374 -8.97 11.04 19.21
N LEU A 375 -9.20 12.17 19.89
CA LEU A 375 -8.71 13.48 19.43
C LEU A 375 -7.20 13.57 19.47
N PHE A 376 -6.59 13.24 20.62
CA PHE A 376 -5.14 13.30 20.79
C PHE A 376 -4.45 12.44 19.74
N ARG A 377 -4.92 11.20 19.59
CA ARG A 377 -4.45 10.29 18.54
C ARG A 377 -4.58 10.94 17.17
N TYR A 378 -5.76 11.45 16.78
CA TYR A 378 -5.97 12.02 15.44
C TYR A 378 -4.96 13.12 15.06
N PHE A 379 -4.58 13.98 16.01
CA PHE A 379 -3.68 15.11 15.76
C PHE A 379 -2.19 14.80 16.00
N ASP A 380 -1.85 13.75 16.75
CA ASP A 380 -0.50 13.20 16.85
C ASP A 380 -0.21 12.32 15.61
N LYS A 381 0.12 12.97 14.50
CA LYS A 381 0.32 12.33 13.19
C LYS A 381 1.66 11.60 13.06
N ASN A 382 2.68 12.10 13.76
CA ASN A 382 4.05 11.59 13.75
C ASN A 382 4.35 10.66 14.95
N CYS A 383 3.37 10.45 15.84
CA CYS A 383 3.46 9.55 16.99
C CYS A 383 4.62 9.88 17.93
N ASP A 384 4.89 11.17 18.11
CA ASP A 384 5.89 11.68 19.05
C ASP A 384 5.32 11.98 20.44
N ASP A 385 4.06 11.60 20.68
CA ASP A 385 3.28 11.89 21.90
C ASP A 385 3.09 13.41 22.14
N GLU A 386 3.15 14.22 21.07
CA GLU A 386 2.88 15.65 21.08
C GLU A 386 1.84 16.03 20.00
N VAL A 387 1.06 17.08 20.27
CA VAL A 387 0.07 17.62 19.32
C VAL A 387 0.46 19.03 18.92
N SER A 388 0.65 19.26 17.61
CA SER A 388 0.80 20.61 17.07
C SER A 388 -0.48 21.41 17.27
N PHE A 389 -0.40 22.41 18.12
CA PHE A 389 -1.56 23.23 18.44
C PHE A 389 -2.05 24.01 17.22
N VAL A 390 -1.12 24.51 16.41
CA VAL A 390 -1.42 25.24 15.18
C VAL A 390 -2.25 24.37 14.23
N GLU A 391 -1.92 23.08 14.11
CA GLU A 391 -2.68 22.15 13.27
C GLU A 391 -4.08 21.87 13.84
N PHE A 392 -4.18 21.63 15.14
CA PHE A 392 -5.46 21.39 15.82
C PHE A 392 -6.44 22.54 15.61
N ILE A 393 -5.94 23.75 15.78
CA ILE A 393 -6.69 24.98 15.60
C ILE A 393 -7.07 25.23 14.15
N SER A 394 -6.11 25.08 13.23
CA SER A 394 -6.35 25.29 11.80
C SER A 394 -7.42 24.34 11.30
N PHE A 395 -7.46 23.12 11.85
CA PHE A 395 -8.50 22.13 11.56
C PHE A 395 -9.88 22.58 12.04
N LEU A 396 -9.99 23.10 13.27
CA LEU A 396 -11.27 23.61 13.79
C LEU A 396 -11.77 24.84 13.01
N ARG A 397 -10.86 25.72 12.60
CA ARG A 397 -11.16 27.04 12.04
C ARG A 397 -11.45 27.03 10.53
N LYS A 398 -10.78 26.14 9.77
CA LYS A 398 -10.58 26.25 8.32
C LYS A 398 -9.84 27.56 7.96
N PRO A 399 -8.90 27.56 7.00
CA PRO A 399 -8.22 28.78 6.60
C PRO A 399 -9.21 29.82 6.05
N LEU A 400 -8.88 31.11 6.20
CA LEU A 400 -9.61 32.17 5.50
C LEU A 400 -9.54 31.89 4.00
N ASN A 401 -10.69 31.92 3.34
CA ASN A 401 -10.71 31.92 1.88
C ASN A 401 -10.23 33.28 1.34
N GLN A 402 -9.95 33.36 0.04
CA GLN A 402 -9.39 34.56 -0.56
C GLN A 402 -10.28 35.80 -0.33
N SER A 403 -11.59 35.67 -0.50
CA SER A 403 -12.55 36.76 -0.29
C SER A 403 -12.52 37.34 1.13
N ARG A 404 -12.48 36.48 2.16
CA ARG A 404 -12.36 36.91 3.55
C ARG A 404 -10.98 37.50 3.85
N THR A 405 -9.93 36.93 3.25
CA THR A 405 -8.56 37.42 3.38
C THR A 405 -8.43 38.85 2.82
N ASP A 406 -9.01 39.10 1.65
CA ASP A 406 -9.00 40.42 1.02
C ASP A 406 -9.76 41.46 1.86
N LEU A 407 -10.93 41.08 2.40
CA LEU A 407 -11.72 41.92 3.31
C LEU A 407 -10.95 42.29 4.59
N VAL A 408 -10.29 41.31 5.21
CA VAL A 408 -9.49 41.51 6.42
C VAL A 408 -8.29 42.43 6.14
N ASN A 409 -7.60 42.22 5.01
CA ASN A 409 -6.47 43.05 4.61
C ASN A 409 -6.89 44.49 4.27
N GLN A 410 -8.01 44.66 3.57
CA GLN A 410 -8.58 45.99 3.31
C GLN A 410 -8.95 46.70 4.61
N LEU A 411 -9.54 45.99 5.57
CA LEU A 411 -9.86 46.53 6.88
C LEU A 411 -8.59 46.95 7.63
N TRP A 412 -7.56 46.10 7.66
CA TRP A 412 -6.29 46.42 8.30
C TRP A 412 -5.66 47.68 7.69
N ASN A 413 -5.59 47.78 6.36
CA ASN A 413 -5.00 48.94 5.69
C ASN A 413 -5.75 50.23 6.02
N ARG A 414 -7.09 50.14 6.16
CA ARG A 414 -7.93 51.28 6.52
C ARG A 414 -7.72 51.74 7.97
N ILE A 415 -7.68 50.80 8.92
CA ILE A 415 -7.53 51.10 10.34
C ILE A 415 -6.08 51.50 10.68
N SER A 416 -5.10 50.82 10.09
CA SER A 416 -3.68 51.09 10.32
C SER A 416 -3.20 52.38 9.66
N ASN A 417 -3.88 52.83 8.59
CA ASN A 417 -3.47 53.98 7.79
C ASN A 417 -1.98 53.92 7.39
N GLY A 418 -1.50 52.72 7.07
CA GLY A 418 -0.10 52.47 6.71
C GLY A 418 0.87 52.28 7.88
N GLN A 419 0.41 52.30 9.13
CA GLN A 419 1.26 51.99 10.28
C GLN A 419 1.52 50.48 10.42
N PRO A 420 2.75 50.08 10.82
CA PRO A 420 3.10 48.66 10.96
C PRO A 420 2.45 47.98 12.18
N SER A 421 1.97 48.77 13.14
CA SER A 421 1.32 48.29 14.36
C SER A 421 0.33 49.31 14.92
N LEU A 422 -0.66 48.84 15.69
CA LEU A 422 -1.68 49.67 16.34
C LEU A 422 -1.66 49.49 17.86
N THR A 423 -2.01 50.53 18.59
CA THR A 423 -2.32 50.44 20.03
C THR A 423 -3.76 49.99 20.24
N ILE A 424 -4.06 49.40 21.41
CA ILE A 424 -5.43 49.00 21.77
C ILE A 424 -6.40 50.20 21.76
N GLN A 425 -5.94 51.40 22.13
CA GLN A 425 -6.72 52.64 22.11
C GLN A 425 -7.16 52.99 20.70
N GLN A 426 -6.25 52.88 19.72
CA GLN A 426 -6.58 53.10 18.30
C GLN A 426 -7.56 52.03 17.81
N LEU A 427 -7.30 50.75 18.09
CA LEU A 427 -8.18 49.66 17.64
C LEU A 427 -9.62 49.79 18.17
N LYS A 428 -9.78 50.24 19.43
CA LYS A 428 -11.08 50.49 20.07
C LYS A 428 -11.92 51.56 19.37
N GLN A 429 -11.31 52.54 18.71
CA GLN A 429 -12.06 53.58 18.00
C GLN A 429 -12.83 53.04 16.80
N PHE A 430 -12.34 51.93 16.23
CA PHE A 430 -12.91 51.32 15.04
C PHE A 430 -13.78 50.11 15.34
N TYR A 431 -13.72 49.53 16.54
CA TYR A 431 -14.55 48.38 16.94
C TYR A 431 -15.79 48.82 17.72
N ASP A 432 -16.97 48.34 17.31
CA ASP A 432 -18.25 48.55 18.00
C ASP A 432 -18.74 47.23 18.65
N PRO A 433 -18.57 47.06 19.98
CA PRO A 433 -18.97 45.85 20.68
C PRO A 433 -20.48 45.56 20.61
N SER A 434 -21.32 46.59 20.41
CA SER A 434 -22.78 46.43 20.33
C SER A 434 -23.23 45.74 19.04
N LYS A 435 -22.36 45.73 18.03
CA LYS A 435 -22.60 45.10 16.72
C LYS A 435 -21.92 43.76 16.58
N SER A 436 -21.24 43.29 17.63
CA SER A 436 -20.65 41.97 17.68
C SER A 436 -21.71 40.87 17.52
N GLN A 437 -21.29 39.72 16.98
CA GLN A 437 -22.20 38.60 16.75
C GLN A 437 -22.82 38.10 18.06
N ASP A 438 -22.07 38.13 19.16
CA ASP A 438 -22.51 37.69 20.49
C ASP A 438 -23.64 38.58 21.04
N VAL A 439 -23.57 39.88 20.82
CA VAL A 439 -24.62 40.83 21.25
C VAL A 439 -25.83 40.73 20.33
N ILE A 440 -25.63 40.61 19.01
CA ILE A 440 -26.72 40.49 18.04
C ILE A 440 -27.53 39.21 18.26
N THR A 441 -26.86 38.10 18.60
CA THR A 441 -27.50 36.81 18.87
C THR A 441 -28.01 36.66 20.31
N GLY A 442 -27.80 37.67 21.16
CA GLY A 442 -28.25 37.68 22.55
C GLY A 442 -27.47 36.75 23.48
N ILE A 443 -26.30 36.25 23.05
CA ILE A 443 -25.42 35.40 23.87
C ILE A 443 -24.77 36.23 24.99
N LYS A 444 -24.46 37.50 24.75
CA LYS A 444 -23.82 38.41 25.72
C LYS A 444 -24.41 39.80 25.73
N THR A 445 -24.23 40.50 26.85
CA THR A 445 -24.51 41.93 26.94
C THR A 445 -23.41 42.75 26.25
N VAL A 446 -23.71 44.01 25.90
CA VAL A 446 -22.70 44.94 25.34
C VAL A 446 -21.53 45.13 26.32
N ALA A 447 -21.81 45.16 27.62
CA ALA A 447 -20.80 45.30 28.67
C ALA A 447 -19.85 44.10 28.69
N ASP A 448 -20.38 42.88 28.60
CA ASP A 448 -19.59 41.64 28.58
C ASP A 448 -18.75 41.55 27.29
N ALA A 449 -19.33 41.89 26.13
CA ALA A 449 -18.60 41.90 24.86
C ALA A 449 -17.47 42.94 24.83
N THR A 450 -17.68 44.09 25.48
CA THR A 450 -16.66 45.14 25.63
C THR A 450 -15.54 44.69 26.54
N LYS A 451 -15.89 44.04 27.67
CA LYS A 451 -14.92 43.48 28.61
C LYS A 451 -14.08 42.40 27.95
N ASP A 452 -14.70 41.47 27.23
CA ASP A 452 -14.01 40.41 26.50
C ASP A 452 -12.98 40.94 25.51
N PHE A 453 -13.36 41.97 24.74
CA PHE A 453 -12.44 42.60 23.80
C PHE A 453 -11.25 43.26 24.51
N ASN A 454 -11.49 43.94 25.63
CA ASN A 454 -10.44 44.58 26.41
C ASN A 454 -9.48 43.55 27.02
N ASP A 455 -10.03 42.50 27.62
CA ASP A 455 -9.26 41.45 28.30
C ASP A 455 -8.37 40.68 27.33
N LEU A 456 -8.79 40.56 26.07
CA LEU A 456 -8.05 39.86 25.01
C LEU A 456 -6.78 40.59 24.59
N TRP A 457 -6.79 41.92 24.60
CA TRP A 457 -5.66 42.75 24.18
C TRP A 457 -4.91 43.41 25.35
N LYS A 458 -5.29 43.10 26.61
CA LYS A 458 -4.78 43.78 27.81
C LYS A 458 -3.26 43.73 27.97
N ASP A 459 -2.64 42.63 27.53
CA ASP A 459 -1.20 42.36 27.68
C ASP A 459 -0.40 42.68 26.40
N VAL A 460 -1.07 43.19 25.34
CA VAL A 460 -0.46 43.48 24.04
C VAL A 460 -0.20 44.97 23.88
N GLN A 461 1.08 45.37 23.88
CA GLN A 461 1.47 46.78 23.75
C GLN A 461 1.32 47.32 22.32
N ALA A 462 1.67 46.51 21.32
CA ALA A 462 1.60 46.86 19.91
C ALA A 462 1.02 45.69 19.13
N ILE A 463 -0.13 45.91 18.49
CA ILE A 463 -0.87 44.92 17.71
C ILE A 463 -0.34 44.95 16.29
N THR A 464 0.24 43.85 15.81
CA THR A 464 0.75 43.73 14.44
C THR A 464 -0.34 43.31 13.46
N GLN A 465 -0.07 43.45 12.16
CA GLN A 465 -0.96 42.99 11.09
C GLN A 465 -1.29 41.50 11.23
N GLN A 466 -0.28 40.66 11.52
CA GLN A 466 -0.48 39.23 11.67
C GLN A 466 -1.38 38.91 12.85
N GLN A 467 -1.18 39.55 14.01
CA GLN A 467 -2.01 39.35 15.19
C GLN A 467 -3.48 39.76 14.94
N PHE A 468 -3.70 40.81 14.15
CA PHE A 468 -5.04 41.23 13.76
C PHE A 468 -5.71 40.24 12.77
N ILE A 469 -4.95 39.73 11.80
CA ILE A 469 -5.41 38.70 10.86
C ILE A 469 -5.78 37.41 11.62
N ASP A 470 -4.94 36.97 12.54
CA ASP A 470 -5.19 35.77 13.36
C ASP A 470 -6.47 35.96 14.20
N TYR A 471 -6.64 37.14 14.82
CA TYR A 471 -7.86 37.51 15.55
C TYR A 471 -9.14 37.39 14.69
N LEU A 472 -9.14 37.93 13.46
CA LEU A 472 -10.31 37.85 12.57
C LEU A 472 -10.47 36.46 11.94
N THR A 473 -9.39 35.69 11.78
CA THR A 473 -9.43 34.28 11.38
C THR A 473 -10.19 33.45 12.42
N ASP A 474 -9.94 33.72 13.70
CA ASP A 474 -10.57 33.01 14.82
C ASP A 474 -12.05 33.30 14.95
N ILE A 475 -12.46 34.54 14.66
CA ILE A 475 -13.88 34.93 14.64
C ILE A 475 -14.57 34.37 13.38
N SER A 476 -13.90 34.43 12.23
CA SER A 476 -14.37 33.91 10.94
C SER A 476 -14.74 32.42 11.01
N ALA A 477 -13.99 31.64 11.79
CA ALA A 477 -14.20 30.21 12.00
C ALA A 477 -15.63 29.84 12.45
N LEU A 478 -16.27 30.74 13.20
CA LEU A 478 -17.59 30.54 13.79
C LEU A 478 -18.72 31.11 12.92
N ILE A 479 -18.40 31.77 11.80
CA ILE A 479 -19.37 32.41 10.91
C ILE A 479 -19.53 31.57 9.64
N GLU A 480 -20.72 30.97 9.49
CA GLU A 480 -20.99 29.94 8.48
C GLU A 480 -21.03 30.45 7.04
N SER A 481 -21.47 31.69 6.78
CA SER A 481 -21.61 32.24 5.42
C SER A 481 -20.70 33.44 5.18
N GLU A 482 -20.33 33.66 3.92
CA GLU A 482 -19.55 34.83 3.51
C GLU A 482 -20.32 36.13 3.74
N ALA A 483 -21.61 36.14 3.39
CA ALA A 483 -22.48 37.29 3.62
C ALA A 483 -22.59 37.66 5.11
N ALA A 484 -22.64 36.66 6.00
CA ALA A 484 -22.64 36.92 7.44
C ALA A 484 -21.31 37.48 7.94
N PHE A 485 -20.18 36.99 7.41
CA PHE A 485 -18.85 37.49 7.78
C PHE A 485 -18.63 38.91 7.28
N GLU A 486 -18.98 39.19 6.02
CA GLU A 486 -18.91 40.54 5.47
C GLU A 486 -19.80 41.51 6.24
N LYS A 487 -21.04 41.10 6.56
CA LYS A 487 -21.95 41.90 7.38
C LYS A 487 -21.41 42.13 8.79
N PHE A 488 -20.76 41.14 9.39
CA PHE A 488 -20.08 41.28 10.68
C PHE A 488 -18.96 42.32 10.60
N ILE A 489 -18.08 42.23 9.59
CA ILE A 489 -16.98 43.18 9.39
C ILE A 489 -17.54 44.60 9.21
N ARG A 490 -18.49 44.79 8.29
CA ARG A 490 -19.08 46.12 8.00
C ARG A 490 -19.82 46.75 9.18
N ASN A 491 -20.41 45.95 10.05
CA ASN A 491 -21.22 46.45 11.17
C ASN A 491 -20.39 46.64 12.45
N SER A 492 -19.43 45.75 12.71
CA SER A 492 -18.64 45.75 13.94
C SER A 492 -17.37 46.56 13.82
N TRP A 493 -16.91 46.82 12.60
CA TRP A 493 -15.70 47.58 12.32
C TRP A 493 -16.02 48.78 11.42
N ARG A 494 -15.67 49.99 11.88
CA ARG A 494 -16.04 51.27 11.24
C ARG A 494 -15.08 51.74 10.19
#